data_AF-A0A536YRL6-F1
#
_entry.id   AF-A0A536YRL6-F1
#
_cell.length_a   1.000
_cell.length_b   1.000
_cell.length_c   1.000
_cell.angle_alpha   90.00
_cell.angle_beta   90.00
_cell.angle_gamma   90.00
#
_symmetry.space_group_name_H-M   'P 1'
#
loop_
_entity.id
_entity.type
_entity.pdbx_description
1 polymer ?
#
loop_
_entity_poly.entity_id
_entity_poly.type
_entity_poly.pdbx_seq_one_letter_code
_entity_poly.pdbx_strand_id
1 'polypeptide(L)'
;MTSEAFMLSFPPMKRWQGFALLLLTIQAPAFAEGIDLLNTRSFQGGPINNETVSQLRVKWVYQTAPDTGTASNAQGSISSTPAVDGPYLYFNDMTGYLTKLDRFTGKLIWRKNYVNDLSVPGFVVKGSRNTPYVKGDLIIVGSNMGLVDRLCRLTPGATPSALGCASGDGAIVLAINKQTGQVVWRTKADTHPSSKITGSISGHDNMIFVPVGNWEEDWARAYPNIYVDPVDPASHYPCCSARGSLVAMDVNTGEIRWKRHTNIGDDPDHELTPALRALLQPKGSFGTSTYGHSPTVDAARRQVYIATAQTTTAPQVAQDCEQARRRSGDPNANIPGLPAGVNCNNLN
;
A
#
# COMPACT_ATOMS: atom_id res chain seq x y z
N MET A 1 -26.49 -73.21 -56.06
CA MET A 1 -26.06 -71.85 -55.70
C MET A 1 -26.72 -71.55 -54.35
N THR A 2 -26.11 -71.95 -53.23
CA THR A 2 -25.19 -71.16 -52.35
C THR A 2 -25.91 -69.97 -51.70
N SER A 3 -25.88 -69.65 -50.40
CA SER A 3 -25.09 -70.06 -49.21
C SER A 3 -25.87 -69.58 -47.96
N GLU A 4 -25.95 -70.37 -46.89
CA GLU A 4 -25.35 -70.15 -45.55
C GLU A 4 -26.03 -69.20 -44.55
N ALA A 5 -26.11 -69.71 -43.32
CA ALA A 5 -26.53 -69.07 -42.09
C ALA A 5 -25.34 -68.43 -41.37
N PHE A 6 -25.57 -67.36 -40.60
CA PHE A 6 -24.73 -67.04 -39.43
C PHE A 6 -25.57 -66.36 -38.34
N MET A 7 -25.81 -67.09 -37.26
CA MET A 7 -26.08 -66.51 -35.94
C MET A 7 -24.76 -65.94 -35.41
N LEU A 8 -24.77 -64.69 -34.95
CA LEU A 8 -23.70 -64.13 -34.14
C LEU A 8 -24.28 -63.57 -32.85
N SER A 9 -23.94 -64.25 -31.76
CA SER A 9 -24.10 -63.85 -30.37
C SER A 9 -23.19 -62.66 -30.07
N PHE A 10 -23.75 -61.61 -29.45
CA PHE A 10 -22.96 -60.50 -28.89
C PHE A 10 -22.64 -60.78 -27.40
N PRO A 11 -21.40 -60.55 -26.93
CA PRO A 11 -21.04 -60.69 -25.52
C PRO A 11 -21.54 -59.48 -24.70
N PRO A 12 -21.66 -59.59 -23.37
CA PRO A 12 -22.08 -58.47 -22.54
C PRO A 12 -20.96 -57.40 -22.47
N MET A 13 -21.24 -56.21 -22.99
CA MET A 13 -20.38 -55.04 -22.81
C MET A 13 -20.38 -54.61 -21.34
N LYS A 14 -19.19 -54.63 -20.72
CA LYS A 14 -18.91 -54.02 -19.42
C LYS A 14 -19.35 -52.55 -19.43
N ARG A 15 -20.28 -52.19 -18.54
CA ARG A 15 -20.58 -50.79 -18.16
C ARG A 15 -19.31 -50.15 -17.61
N TRP A 16 -18.62 -49.37 -18.43
CA TRP A 16 -17.69 -48.35 -17.94
C TRP A 16 -18.54 -47.17 -17.47
N GLN A 17 -18.76 -47.07 -16.15
CA GLN A 17 -19.22 -45.82 -15.54
C GLN A 17 -18.06 -44.82 -15.62
N GLY A 18 -18.00 -44.06 -16.71
CA GLY A 18 -17.15 -42.88 -16.79
C GLY A 18 -17.68 -41.84 -15.81
N PHE A 19 -17.02 -41.70 -14.66
CA PHE A 19 -17.14 -40.51 -13.83
C PHE A 19 -16.54 -39.34 -14.63
N ALA A 20 -17.39 -38.56 -15.29
CA ALA A 20 -17.01 -37.26 -15.76
C ALA A 20 -16.73 -36.39 -14.53
N LEU A 21 -15.45 -36.25 -14.16
CA LEU A 21 -15.02 -35.22 -13.22
C LEU A 21 -15.30 -33.88 -13.90
N LEU A 22 -16.43 -33.26 -13.57
CA LEU A 22 -16.64 -31.85 -13.83
C LEU A 22 -15.60 -31.11 -12.98
N LEU A 23 -14.46 -30.76 -13.61
CA LEU A 23 -13.55 -29.76 -13.08
C LEU A 23 -14.28 -28.42 -13.17
N LEU A 24 -15.11 -28.15 -12.17
CA LEU A 24 -15.55 -26.80 -11.85
C LEU A 24 -14.28 -26.02 -11.54
N THR A 25 -13.78 -25.29 -12.54
CA THR A 25 -12.81 -24.23 -12.33
C THR A 25 -13.53 -23.15 -11.52
N ILE A 26 -13.55 -23.30 -10.20
CA ILE A 26 -13.86 -22.20 -9.30
C ILE A 26 -12.73 -21.22 -9.54
N GLN A 27 -13.00 -20.18 -10.34
CA GLN A 27 -12.19 -18.98 -10.35
C GLN A 27 -12.30 -18.41 -8.94
N ALA A 28 -11.36 -18.79 -8.06
CA ALA A 28 -11.18 -18.10 -6.80
C ALA A 28 -10.90 -16.64 -7.18
N PRO A 29 -11.74 -15.67 -6.80
CA PRO A 29 -11.45 -14.28 -7.09
C PRO A 29 -10.07 -13.97 -6.53
N ALA A 30 -9.30 -13.19 -7.27
CA ALA A 30 -8.00 -12.72 -6.80
C ALA A 30 -8.24 -11.92 -5.52
N PHE A 31 -7.73 -12.42 -4.39
CA PHE A 31 -7.92 -11.78 -3.09
C PHE A 31 -6.67 -10.95 -2.80
N ALA A 32 -6.86 -9.65 -2.66
CA ALA A 32 -5.88 -8.76 -2.06
C ALA A 32 -6.59 -7.77 -1.15
N GLU A 33 -6.13 -7.74 0.10
CA GLU A 33 -6.70 -7.00 1.24
C GLU A 33 -8.16 -7.27 1.58
N GLY A 34 -8.35 -7.96 2.71
CA GLY A 34 -9.65 -8.51 3.08
C GLY A 34 -10.02 -9.62 2.10
N ILE A 35 -10.66 -10.66 2.58
CA ILE A 35 -11.29 -11.64 1.67
C ILE A 35 -12.41 -10.95 0.83
N ASP A 36 -12.74 -9.69 1.17
CA ASP A 36 -13.79 -8.85 0.61
C ASP A 36 -13.40 -7.36 0.61
N LEU A 37 -14.13 -6.56 -0.16
CA LEU A 37 -13.96 -5.10 -0.29
C LEU A 37 -14.23 -4.31 1.02
N LEU A 38 -14.92 -4.94 1.98
CA LEU A 38 -15.25 -4.36 3.28
C LEU A 38 -14.12 -4.59 4.31
N ASN A 39 -13.04 -5.27 3.90
CA ASN A 39 -11.88 -5.60 4.72
C ASN A 39 -12.24 -6.35 6.01
N THR A 40 -13.24 -7.25 5.98
CA THR A 40 -13.67 -7.98 7.20
C THR A 40 -12.62 -8.96 7.71
N ARG A 41 -11.71 -9.39 6.82
CA ARG A 41 -10.70 -10.43 7.07
C ARG A 41 -11.30 -11.74 7.60
N SER A 42 -12.55 -12.03 7.25
CA SER A 42 -13.28 -13.22 7.68
C SER A 42 -13.51 -14.18 6.52
N PHE A 43 -13.17 -15.45 6.71
CA PHE A 43 -13.48 -16.54 5.80
C PHE A 43 -14.31 -17.58 6.54
N GLN A 44 -15.37 -18.09 5.90
CA GLN A 44 -16.25 -19.11 6.46
C GLN A 44 -16.31 -20.32 5.52
N GLY A 45 -16.46 -21.53 6.07
CA GLY A 45 -16.69 -22.74 5.28
C GLY A 45 -15.43 -23.47 4.77
N GLY A 46 -14.31 -23.35 5.47
CA GLY A 46 -13.09 -24.13 5.18
C GLY A 46 -13.04 -25.49 5.88
N PRO A 47 -12.10 -26.38 5.50
CA PRO A 47 -11.91 -27.68 6.15
C PRO A 47 -11.28 -27.58 7.55
N ILE A 48 -10.82 -26.39 7.94
CA ILE A 48 -10.24 -26.09 9.25
C ILE A 48 -11.34 -25.46 10.12
N ASN A 49 -11.69 -26.13 11.22
CA ASN A 49 -12.68 -25.69 12.19
C ASN A 49 -12.22 -26.02 13.63
N ASN A 50 -13.07 -25.79 14.63
CA ASN A 50 -12.78 -26.08 16.03
C ASN A 50 -12.42 -27.56 16.31
N GLU A 51 -12.95 -28.50 15.51
CA GLU A 51 -12.69 -29.94 15.65
C GLU A 51 -11.39 -30.36 14.96
N THR A 52 -11.03 -29.73 13.83
CA THR A 52 -9.90 -30.14 12.99
C THR A 52 -8.62 -29.31 13.17
N VAL A 53 -8.69 -28.14 13.82
CA VAL A 53 -7.55 -27.21 13.98
C VAL A 53 -6.34 -27.87 14.69
N SER A 54 -6.58 -28.81 15.60
CA SER A 54 -5.53 -29.58 16.31
C SER A 54 -4.69 -30.46 15.38
N GLN A 55 -5.20 -30.75 14.18
CA GLN A 55 -4.56 -31.60 13.18
C GLN A 55 -3.69 -30.80 12.21
N LEU A 56 -3.64 -29.46 12.33
CA LEU A 56 -2.82 -28.62 11.45
C LEU A 56 -1.34 -28.99 11.53
N ARG A 57 -0.71 -29.08 10.35
CA ARG A 57 0.74 -29.29 10.19
C ARG A 57 1.26 -28.31 9.15
N VAL A 58 2.51 -27.92 9.27
CA VAL A 58 3.19 -27.11 8.26
C VAL A 58 3.26 -27.91 6.96
N LYS A 59 2.76 -27.32 5.87
CA LYS A 59 2.78 -27.95 4.55
C LYS A 59 4.10 -27.71 3.81
N TRP A 60 4.59 -26.47 3.84
CA TRP A 60 5.86 -26.06 3.27
C TRP A 60 6.31 -24.74 3.92
N VAL A 61 7.59 -24.43 3.78
CA VAL A 61 8.20 -23.17 4.22
C VAL A 61 8.99 -22.58 3.07
N TYR A 62 8.86 -21.27 2.84
CA TYR A 62 9.69 -20.53 1.91
C TYR A 62 10.55 -19.54 2.69
N GLN A 63 11.86 -19.60 2.49
CA GLN A 63 12.83 -18.76 3.18
C GLN A 63 13.19 -17.55 2.31
N THR A 64 12.85 -16.34 2.77
CA THR A 64 13.06 -15.09 2.03
C THR A 64 14.51 -14.60 2.06
N ALA A 65 15.22 -14.91 3.15
CA ALA A 65 16.62 -14.59 3.39
C ALA A 65 17.30 -15.77 4.14
N PRO A 66 18.59 -16.04 3.87
CA PRO A 66 19.34 -17.05 4.62
C PRO A 66 19.30 -16.76 6.13
N ASP A 67 19.12 -17.81 6.91
CA ASP A 67 19.23 -17.75 8.37
C ASP A 67 20.72 -17.86 8.72
N THR A 68 21.36 -16.70 8.87
CA THR A 68 22.79 -16.62 9.17
C THR A 68 23.07 -16.70 10.67
N GLY A 69 22.05 -16.85 11.53
CA GLY A 69 22.18 -16.75 13.00
C GLY A 69 22.60 -15.37 13.50
N THR A 70 22.78 -14.39 12.61
CA THR A 70 23.29 -13.03 12.87
C THR A 70 22.40 -11.94 12.26
N ALA A 71 21.29 -12.31 11.62
CA ALA A 71 20.42 -11.36 10.96
C ALA A 71 19.78 -10.42 11.99
N SER A 72 19.87 -9.11 11.77
CA SER A 72 18.88 -8.21 12.33
C SER A 72 17.51 -8.69 11.84
N ASN A 73 16.61 -9.05 12.75
CA ASN A 73 15.26 -9.61 12.48
C ASN A 73 14.42 -8.85 11.42
N ALA A 74 14.86 -7.66 11.01
CA ALA A 74 14.27 -6.85 9.96
C ALA A 74 14.57 -7.34 8.53
N GLN A 75 15.70 -8.00 8.27
CA GLN A 75 16.07 -8.48 6.93
C GLN A 75 15.29 -9.74 6.59
N GLY A 76 14.43 -9.67 5.57
CA GLY A 76 13.53 -10.78 5.19
C GLY A 76 12.18 -10.78 5.90
N SER A 77 11.93 -9.80 6.78
CA SER A 77 10.62 -9.60 7.41
C SER A 77 9.55 -9.32 6.35
N ILE A 78 8.37 -9.90 6.55
CA ILE A 78 7.17 -9.63 5.76
C ILE A 78 6.18 -8.97 6.71
N SER A 79 5.82 -7.72 6.43
CA SER A 79 4.77 -7.01 7.20
C SER A 79 3.44 -6.90 6.45
N SER A 80 3.38 -7.41 5.21
CA SER A 80 2.17 -7.45 4.39
C SER A 80 1.44 -8.78 4.53
N THR A 81 0.13 -8.78 4.25
CA THR A 81 -0.59 -10.04 3.99
C THR A 81 -0.23 -10.51 2.57
N PRO A 82 0.05 -11.81 2.34
CA PRO A 82 0.26 -12.30 0.98
C PRO A 82 -1.05 -12.23 0.17
N ALA A 83 -0.94 -11.93 -1.12
CA ALA A 83 -2.06 -12.00 -2.05
C ALA A 83 -2.12 -13.36 -2.72
N VAL A 84 -3.34 -13.85 -2.99
CA VAL A 84 -3.57 -15.16 -3.61
C VAL A 84 -4.44 -14.98 -4.84
N ASP A 85 -4.00 -15.54 -5.96
CA ASP A 85 -4.78 -15.60 -7.20
C ASP A 85 -4.56 -16.95 -7.88
N GLY A 86 -5.64 -17.74 -7.97
CA GLY A 86 -5.59 -19.10 -8.47
C GLY A 86 -4.49 -19.93 -7.77
N PRO A 87 -3.59 -20.61 -8.51
CA PRO A 87 -2.54 -21.46 -7.92
C PRO A 87 -1.35 -20.68 -7.36
N TYR A 88 -1.37 -19.35 -7.39
CA TYR A 88 -0.21 -18.51 -7.06
C TYR A 88 -0.40 -17.70 -5.78
N LEU A 89 0.73 -17.41 -5.14
CA LEU A 89 0.84 -16.56 -3.96
C LEU A 89 1.91 -15.49 -4.20
N TYR A 90 1.61 -14.26 -3.81
CA TYR A 90 2.44 -13.07 -4.03
C TYR A 90 2.69 -12.33 -2.73
N PHE A 91 3.92 -11.91 -2.48
CA PHE A 91 4.24 -11.11 -1.30
C PHE A 91 5.50 -10.26 -1.49
N ASN A 92 5.60 -9.24 -0.65
CA ASN A 92 6.76 -8.36 -0.54
C ASN A 92 7.54 -8.69 0.73
N ASP A 93 8.87 -8.55 0.68
CA ASP A 93 9.72 -8.71 1.85
C ASP A 93 10.74 -7.58 1.98
N MET A 94 11.20 -7.34 3.22
CA MET A 94 12.12 -6.26 3.56
C MET A 94 13.55 -6.46 3.04
N THR A 95 13.87 -7.55 2.32
CA THR A 95 15.10 -7.60 1.50
C THR A 95 14.96 -6.90 0.16
N GLY A 96 13.79 -6.33 -0.14
CA GLY A 96 13.57 -5.50 -1.33
C GLY A 96 13.11 -6.31 -2.54
N TYR A 97 12.30 -7.35 -2.32
CA TYR A 97 11.77 -8.17 -3.41
C TYR A 97 10.25 -8.29 -3.40
N LEU A 98 9.68 -8.40 -4.61
CA LEU A 98 8.35 -8.93 -4.88
C LEU A 98 8.51 -10.38 -5.37
N THR A 99 7.81 -11.31 -4.73
CA THR A 99 7.97 -12.75 -4.96
C THR A 99 6.65 -13.38 -5.37
N LYS A 100 6.71 -14.29 -6.36
CA LYS A 100 5.61 -15.18 -6.76
C LYS A 100 5.99 -16.64 -6.54
N LEU A 101 5.14 -17.35 -5.81
CA LEU A 101 5.27 -18.79 -5.56
C LEU A 101 4.09 -19.57 -6.12
N ASP A 102 4.31 -20.86 -6.36
CA ASP A 102 3.23 -21.85 -6.38
C ASP A 102 2.70 -22.04 -4.96
N ARG A 103 1.42 -21.77 -4.73
CA ARG A 103 0.84 -21.75 -3.38
C ARG A 103 0.74 -23.14 -2.73
N PHE A 104 0.76 -24.20 -3.54
CA PHE A 104 0.54 -25.56 -3.05
C PHE A 104 1.84 -26.25 -2.66
N THR A 105 2.94 -25.89 -3.34
CA THR A 105 4.26 -26.50 -3.17
C THR A 105 5.28 -25.57 -2.51
N GLY A 106 5.02 -24.25 -2.51
CA GLY A 106 5.99 -23.25 -2.05
C GLY A 106 7.14 -23.00 -3.04
N LYS A 107 7.09 -23.62 -4.24
CA LYS A 107 8.15 -23.47 -5.24
C LYS A 107 8.16 -22.06 -5.82
N LEU A 108 9.36 -21.49 -5.92
CA LEU A 108 9.58 -20.21 -6.58
C LEU A 108 9.19 -20.25 -8.06
N ILE A 109 8.35 -19.31 -8.49
CA ILE A 109 8.02 -19.09 -9.90
C ILE A 109 8.89 -17.96 -10.44
N TRP A 110 8.82 -16.77 -9.81
CA TRP A 110 9.73 -15.67 -10.09
C TRP A 110 9.88 -14.77 -8.87
N ARG A 111 10.97 -14.01 -8.84
CA ARG A 111 11.27 -13.01 -7.83
C ARG A 111 11.91 -11.80 -8.49
N LYS A 112 11.52 -10.60 -8.09
CA LYS A 112 11.97 -9.32 -8.68
C LYS A 112 12.47 -8.38 -7.61
N ASN A 113 13.70 -7.89 -7.77
CA ASN A 113 14.29 -6.90 -6.89
C ASN A 113 13.75 -5.51 -7.25
N TYR A 114 13.29 -4.76 -6.26
CA TYR A 114 12.71 -3.44 -6.48
C TYR A 114 13.69 -2.45 -7.11
N VAL A 115 14.96 -2.47 -6.68
CA VAL A 115 15.99 -1.55 -7.19
C VAL A 115 16.49 -1.99 -8.56
N ASN A 116 16.87 -3.27 -8.70
CA ASN A 116 17.58 -3.73 -9.89
C ASN A 116 16.66 -4.09 -11.05
N ASP A 117 15.44 -4.58 -10.77
CA ASP A 117 14.54 -5.08 -11.81
C ASP A 117 13.36 -4.13 -12.10
N LEU A 118 12.87 -3.41 -11.08
CA LEU A 118 11.61 -2.66 -11.18
C LEU A 118 11.81 -1.14 -11.27
N SER A 119 12.91 -0.62 -10.74
CA SER A 119 13.22 0.81 -10.75
C SER A 119 13.82 1.27 -12.09
N VAL A 120 13.58 2.55 -12.39
CA VAL A 120 14.21 3.29 -13.50
C VAL A 120 14.51 4.72 -13.02
N PRO A 121 15.37 5.50 -13.71
CA PRO A 121 15.56 6.91 -13.37
C PRO A 121 14.22 7.65 -13.25
N GLY A 122 14.04 8.39 -12.15
CA GLY A 122 12.78 9.09 -11.82
C GLY A 122 11.66 8.20 -11.25
N PHE A 123 11.85 6.89 -11.12
CA PHE A 123 10.92 5.96 -10.45
C PHE A 123 11.70 4.93 -9.64
N VAL A 124 12.33 5.39 -8.56
CA VAL A 124 13.18 4.54 -7.73
C VAL A 124 12.42 4.02 -6.52
N VAL A 125 12.13 2.72 -6.55
CA VAL A 125 11.48 1.98 -5.47
C VAL A 125 12.48 1.01 -4.88
N LYS A 126 12.59 1.00 -3.55
CA LYS A 126 13.51 0.13 -2.82
C LYS A 126 12.80 -1.03 -2.14
N GLY A 127 11.53 -0.82 -1.82
CA GLY A 127 10.71 -1.82 -1.17
C GLY A 127 9.26 -1.40 -1.14
N SER A 128 8.42 -2.42 -1.02
CA SER A 128 7.01 -2.29 -0.68
C SER A 128 6.76 -3.06 0.61
N ARG A 129 5.77 -2.60 1.38
CA ARG A 129 5.25 -3.32 2.54
C ARG A 129 3.73 -3.45 2.54
N ASN A 130 3.11 -3.09 1.42
CA ASN A 130 1.68 -3.20 1.22
C ASN A 130 1.34 -4.60 0.68
N THR A 131 0.14 -5.07 0.96
CA THR A 131 -0.41 -6.27 0.34
C THR A 131 -0.49 -6.05 -1.17
N PRO A 132 0.12 -6.89 -2.02
CA PRO A 132 0.03 -6.73 -3.47
C PRO A 132 -1.43 -6.80 -3.93
N TYR A 133 -1.93 -5.77 -4.60
CA TYR A 133 -3.28 -5.78 -5.14
C TYR A 133 -3.31 -6.52 -6.49
N VAL A 134 -4.14 -7.54 -6.63
CA VAL A 134 -4.18 -8.36 -7.85
C VAL A 134 -5.48 -8.09 -8.62
N LYS A 135 -5.35 -7.71 -9.89
CA LYS A 135 -6.49 -7.47 -10.80
C LYS A 135 -6.14 -7.88 -12.21
N GLY A 136 -6.89 -8.82 -12.77
CA GLY A 136 -6.60 -9.37 -14.11
C GLY A 136 -5.18 -9.92 -14.15
N ASP A 137 -4.36 -9.45 -15.08
CA ASP A 137 -2.94 -9.84 -15.22
C ASP A 137 -1.96 -8.94 -14.45
N LEU A 138 -2.47 -8.01 -13.63
CA LEU A 138 -1.66 -7.04 -12.92
C LEU A 138 -1.54 -7.37 -11.42
N ILE A 139 -0.34 -7.14 -10.91
CA ILE A 139 -0.02 -7.00 -9.49
C ILE A 139 0.35 -5.54 -9.26
N ILE A 140 -0.35 -4.86 -8.36
CA ILE A 140 -0.12 -3.46 -8.03
C ILE A 140 0.49 -3.35 -6.64
N VAL A 141 1.56 -2.58 -6.53
CA VAL A 141 2.27 -2.31 -5.27
C VAL A 141 2.64 -0.83 -5.19
N GLY A 142 2.65 -0.29 -3.98
CA GLY A 142 3.11 1.05 -3.66
C GLY A 142 4.49 1.06 -3.00
N SER A 143 5.26 2.12 -3.25
CA SER A 143 6.58 2.30 -2.69
C SER A 143 6.52 2.67 -1.21
N ASN A 144 7.05 1.81 -0.35
CA ASN A 144 7.26 2.13 1.06
C ASN A 144 8.58 2.86 1.30
N MET A 145 9.59 2.60 0.47
CA MET A 145 10.90 3.22 0.53
C MET A 145 11.38 3.56 -0.88
N GLY A 146 12.01 4.73 -1.02
CA GLY A 146 12.75 5.13 -2.21
C GLY A 146 14.23 5.37 -1.87
N LEU A 147 15.01 5.80 -2.86
CA LEU A 147 16.39 6.26 -2.67
C LEU A 147 16.49 7.76 -2.98
N VAL A 148 17.06 8.55 -2.07
CA VAL A 148 17.66 9.85 -2.42
C VAL A 148 19.16 9.68 -2.38
N ASP A 149 19.75 9.70 -3.57
CA ASP A 149 21.18 9.59 -3.81
C ASP A 149 22.00 10.56 -2.93
N ARG A 150 21.50 11.78 -2.70
CA ARG A 150 22.18 12.77 -1.83
C ARG A 150 22.31 12.31 -0.37
N LEU A 151 21.29 11.67 0.20
CA LEU A 151 21.35 11.11 1.56
C LEU A 151 22.30 9.91 1.61
N CYS A 152 22.30 9.07 0.57
CA CYS A 152 23.23 7.94 0.42
C CYS A 152 24.69 8.40 0.41
N ARG A 153 25.02 9.45 -0.36
CA ARG A 153 26.40 9.97 -0.47
C ARG A 153 26.95 10.54 0.83
N LEU A 154 26.08 11.04 1.71
CA LEU A 154 26.47 11.76 2.93
C LEU A 154 26.46 10.89 4.18
N THR A 155 25.97 9.65 4.11
CA THR A 155 25.91 8.75 5.27
C THR A 155 27.09 7.77 5.21
N PRO A 156 28.14 7.92 6.05
CA PRO A 156 29.32 7.06 5.99
C PRO A 156 28.95 5.59 6.24
N GLY A 157 29.41 4.69 5.37
CA GLY A 157 29.09 3.25 5.47
C GLY A 157 27.66 2.89 5.06
N ALA A 158 26.85 3.84 4.56
CA ALA A 158 25.54 3.51 4.04
C ALA A 158 25.63 2.66 2.78
N THR A 159 25.16 1.43 2.91
CA THR A 159 24.80 0.60 1.77
C THR A 159 23.38 0.98 1.33
N PRO A 160 23.03 0.88 0.03
CA PRO A 160 21.64 0.95 -0.45
C PRO A 160 20.74 -0.19 0.07
N SER A 161 21.05 -0.79 1.22
CA SER A 161 20.28 -1.86 1.87
C SER A 161 18.98 -1.31 2.45
N ALA A 162 17.95 -2.16 2.59
CA ALA A 162 16.60 -1.77 2.99
C ALA A 162 16.49 -0.83 4.21
N LEU A 163 17.47 -0.82 5.11
CA LEU A 163 17.50 0.05 6.30
C LEU A 163 18.46 1.25 6.20
N GLY A 164 19.38 1.28 5.23
CA GLY A 164 20.34 2.36 5.01
C GLY A 164 19.90 3.33 3.91
N CYS A 165 19.83 4.63 4.18
CA CYS A 165 19.43 5.68 3.24
C CYS A 165 18.13 5.39 2.48
N ALA A 166 17.03 5.40 3.21
CA ALA A 166 15.70 5.41 2.64
C ALA A 166 15.18 6.84 2.61
N SER A 167 15.07 7.42 1.42
CA SER A 167 14.44 8.71 1.22
C SER A 167 13.74 8.71 -0.14
N GLY A 168 12.54 9.29 -0.23
CA GLY A 168 11.65 9.04 -1.36
C GLY A 168 11.82 10.02 -2.51
N ASP A 169 11.59 9.49 -3.72
CA ASP A 169 11.31 10.27 -4.93
C ASP A 169 9.79 10.46 -5.11
N GLY A 170 9.09 10.66 -3.98
CA GLY A 170 7.63 10.64 -3.90
C GLY A 170 7.02 9.28 -3.56
N ALA A 171 5.69 9.22 -3.60
CA ALA A 171 4.91 7.99 -3.51
C ALA A 171 4.71 7.40 -4.91
N ILE A 172 5.33 6.26 -5.20
CA ILE A 172 5.30 5.60 -6.50
C ILE A 172 4.41 4.36 -6.44
N VAL A 173 3.53 4.20 -7.43
CA VAL A 173 2.74 3.00 -7.65
C VAL A 173 3.31 2.27 -8.87
N LEU A 174 3.50 0.97 -8.74
CA LEU A 174 3.96 0.09 -9.81
C LEU A 174 2.88 -0.93 -10.15
N ALA A 175 2.62 -1.14 -11.43
CA ALA A 175 1.92 -2.31 -11.92
C ALA A 175 2.87 -3.29 -12.58
N ILE A 176 2.78 -4.55 -12.19
CA ILE A 176 3.63 -5.63 -12.67
C ILE A 176 2.76 -6.67 -13.34
N ASN A 177 3.17 -7.16 -14.51
CA ASN A 177 2.55 -8.30 -15.15
C ASN A 177 2.79 -9.56 -14.30
N LYS A 178 1.71 -10.23 -13.87
CA LYS A 178 1.79 -11.36 -12.93
C LYS A 178 2.43 -12.61 -13.51
N GLN A 179 2.48 -12.74 -14.84
CA GLN A 179 3.12 -13.85 -15.53
C GLN A 179 4.62 -13.65 -15.63
N THR A 180 5.07 -12.48 -16.11
CA THR A 180 6.47 -12.21 -16.44
C THR A 180 7.26 -11.53 -15.31
N GLY A 181 6.57 -10.89 -14.37
CA GLY A 181 7.19 -10.04 -13.35
C GLY A 181 7.77 -8.74 -13.91
N GLN A 182 7.41 -8.34 -15.13
CA GLN A 182 7.84 -7.08 -15.74
C GLN A 182 6.88 -5.94 -15.40
N VAL A 183 7.40 -4.72 -15.28
CA VAL A 183 6.57 -3.54 -15.03
C VAL A 183 5.77 -3.18 -16.28
N VAL A 184 4.47 -2.98 -16.11
CA VAL A 184 3.54 -2.49 -17.14
C VAL A 184 3.46 -0.98 -17.11
N TRP A 185 3.25 -0.38 -15.93
CA TRP A 185 3.22 1.06 -15.75
C TRP A 185 3.75 1.48 -14.38
N ARG A 186 4.13 2.76 -14.27
CA ARG A 186 4.60 3.42 -13.05
C ARG A 186 4.01 4.82 -12.98
N THR A 187 3.56 5.22 -11.80
CA THR A 187 3.02 6.58 -11.59
C THR A 187 3.49 7.11 -10.24
N LYS A 188 3.87 8.39 -10.18
CA LYS A 188 4.02 9.11 -8.92
C LYS A 188 2.65 9.57 -8.45
N ALA A 189 2.08 8.88 -7.47
CA ALA A 189 0.84 9.28 -6.81
C ALA A 189 1.02 10.59 -6.01
N ASP A 190 2.26 10.86 -5.57
CA ASP A 190 2.64 12.11 -4.94
C ASP A 190 4.14 12.38 -5.17
N THR A 191 4.52 13.65 -5.33
CA THR A 191 5.89 14.06 -5.62
C THR A 191 6.64 14.59 -4.42
N HIS A 192 5.97 14.81 -3.29
CA HIS A 192 6.63 15.26 -2.06
C HIS A 192 7.62 14.18 -1.62
N PRO A 193 8.90 14.52 -1.40
CA PRO A 193 9.94 13.51 -1.18
C PRO A 193 9.67 12.58 0.01
N SER A 194 9.02 13.09 1.06
CA SER A 194 8.66 12.29 2.24
C SER A 194 7.45 11.37 2.02
N SER A 195 6.67 11.54 0.95
CA SER A 195 5.49 10.73 0.66
C SER A 195 5.82 9.27 0.41
N LYS A 196 5.03 8.34 0.96
CA LYS A 196 5.18 6.88 0.87
C LYS A 196 3.81 6.20 0.87
N ILE A 197 3.77 4.96 0.39
CA ILE A 197 2.57 4.10 0.44
C ILE A 197 2.85 2.95 1.40
N THR A 198 2.22 3.00 2.56
CA THR A 198 2.44 2.02 3.63
C THR A 198 1.21 1.17 3.92
N GLY A 199 0.03 1.77 3.88
CA GLY A 199 -1.23 1.05 3.76
C GLY A 199 -1.33 0.37 2.39
N SER A 200 -2.15 -0.67 2.31
CA SER A 200 -2.33 -1.37 1.04
C SER A 200 -3.34 -0.67 0.15
N ILE A 201 -3.26 -0.99 -1.13
CA ILE A 201 -4.14 -0.49 -2.17
C ILE A 201 -5.40 -1.36 -2.19
N SER A 202 -6.57 -0.73 -2.22
CA SER A 202 -7.84 -1.38 -2.50
C SER A 202 -8.39 -0.89 -3.85
N GLY A 203 -9.43 -1.55 -4.37
CA GLY A 203 -9.98 -1.15 -5.65
C GLY A 203 -11.37 -1.71 -5.91
N HIS A 204 -12.08 -1.08 -6.83
CA HIS A 204 -13.38 -1.49 -7.31
C HIS A 204 -13.47 -1.20 -8.81
N ASP A 205 -13.97 -2.17 -9.57
CA ASP A 205 -13.99 -2.14 -11.04
C ASP A 205 -12.60 -1.86 -11.65
N ASN A 206 -12.47 -0.73 -12.37
CA ASN A 206 -11.24 -0.28 -13.01
C ASN A 206 -10.50 0.80 -12.20
N MET A 207 -10.93 1.07 -10.96
CA MET A 207 -10.34 2.10 -10.12
C MET A 207 -9.66 1.46 -8.91
N ILE A 208 -8.43 1.90 -8.62
CA ILE A 208 -7.71 1.60 -7.39
C ILE A 208 -7.62 2.86 -6.53
N PHE A 209 -7.61 2.68 -5.22
CA PHE A 209 -7.49 3.70 -4.21
C PHE A 209 -6.18 3.52 -3.46
N VAL A 210 -5.30 4.50 -3.60
CA VAL A 210 -3.93 4.45 -3.11
C VAL A 210 -3.82 5.36 -1.90
N PRO A 211 -3.60 4.82 -0.69
CA PRO A 211 -3.34 5.63 0.50
C PRO A 211 -1.91 6.18 0.44
N VAL A 212 -1.78 7.50 0.35
CA VAL A 212 -0.50 8.20 0.37
C VAL A 212 -0.30 8.83 1.74
N GLY A 213 0.64 8.28 2.49
CA GLY A 213 1.14 8.85 3.73
C GLY A 213 2.51 9.51 3.54
N ASN A 214 3.18 9.82 4.64
CA ASN A 214 4.53 10.38 4.65
C ASN A 214 5.31 9.92 5.90
N TRP A 215 6.63 10.15 5.87
CA TRP A 215 7.58 9.88 6.96
C TRP A 215 8.25 11.15 7.49
N GLU A 216 7.54 12.28 7.41
CA GLU A 216 8.14 13.58 7.61
C GLU A 216 8.61 13.81 9.06
N GLU A 217 7.91 13.23 10.04
CA GLU A 217 8.30 13.26 11.45
C GLU A 217 9.62 12.54 11.73
N ASP A 218 9.78 11.34 11.15
CA ASP A 218 11.04 10.60 11.26
C ASP A 218 12.17 11.36 10.58
N TRP A 219 11.89 12.06 9.48
CA TRP A 219 12.89 12.86 8.78
C TRP A 219 13.31 14.09 9.57
N ALA A 220 12.35 14.80 10.18
CA ALA A 220 12.60 15.95 11.04
C ALA A 220 13.52 15.59 12.22
N ARG A 221 13.37 14.37 12.76
CA ARG A 221 14.18 13.86 13.87
C ARG A 221 15.55 13.37 13.45
N ALA A 222 15.66 12.69 12.30
CA ALA A 222 16.81 11.85 11.99
C ALA A 222 17.73 12.37 10.87
N TYR A 223 17.30 13.37 10.09
CA TYR A 223 18.04 13.77 8.88
C TYR A 223 18.43 15.25 8.85
N PRO A 224 19.64 15.56 8.33
CA PRO A 224 20.01 16.92 8.02
C PRO A 224 19.18 17.47 6.86
N ASN A 225 19.24 18.79 6.67
CA ASN A 225 18.55 19.43 5.54
C ASN A 225 19.24 19.07 4.22
N ILE A 226 18.78 17.98 3.59
CA ILE A 226 19.29 17.53 2.30
C ILE A 226 18.81 18.39 1.11
N TYR A 227 18.13 19.51 1.34
CA TYR A 227 17.60 20.40 0.30
C TYR A 227 18.42 21.70 0.11
N VAL A 228 19.46 21.93 0.92
CA VAL A 228 20.39 23.08 0.78
C VAL A 228 21.74 22.63 0.26
N ASP A 229 22.51 23.50 -0.40
CA ASP A 229 23.86 23.20 -0.89
C ASP A 229 24.86 24.26 -0.43
N PRO A 230 25.98 23.89 0.25
CA PRO A 230 26.34 22.55 0.70
C PRO A 230 25.40 22.01 1.79
N VAL A 231 25.26 20.68 1.88
CA VAL A 231 24.54 20.07 3.01
C VAL A 231 25.40 20.18 4.26
N ASP A 232 24.92 20.91 5.26
CA ASP A 232 25.49 20.93 6.60
C ASP A 232 24.94 19.73 7.40
N PRO A 233 25.79 18.79 7.86
CA PRO A 233 25.35 17.67 8.70
C PRO A 233 24.68 18.07 10.02
N ALA A 234 24.91 19.29 10.51
CA ALA A 234 24.27 19.84 11.70
C ALA A 234 22.93 20.57 11.40
N SER A 235 22.62 20.82 10.12
CA SER A 235 21.31 21.35 9.73
C SER A 235 20.21 20.33 10.03
N HIS A 236 18.96 20.78 10.09
CA HIS A 236 17.81 19.90 10.30
C HIS A 236 16.83 20.06 9.14
N TYR A 237 16.22 18.96 8.71
CA TYR A 237 15.15 19.01 7.71
C TYR A 237 14.09 20.05 8.12
N PRO A 238 13.76 21.03 7.25
CA PRO A 238 12.78 22.06 7.54
C PRO A 238 11.38 21.47 7.47
N CYS A 239 11.03 20.71 8.50
CA CYS A 239 9.71 20.14 8.69
C CYS A 239 8.69 21.27 8.88
N CYS A 240 7.46 21.14 8.39
CA CYS A 240 6.89 20.06 7.61
C CYS A 240 6.02 20.69 6.52
N SER A 241 5.87 19.98 5.41
CA SER A 241 5.14 20.38 4.21
C SER A 241 4.35 19.23 3.56
N ALA A 242 4.50 17.99 4.02
CA ALA A 242 3.79 16.86 3.46
C ALA A 242 2.33 16.80 3.94
N ARG A 243 1.44 16.34 3.06
CA ARG A 243 0.03 16.10 3.40
C ARG A 243 -0.36 14.69 3.02
N GLY A 244 -1.04 14.00 3.92
CA GLY A 244 -1.71 12.74 3.59
C GLY A 244 -2.71 12.95 2.44
N SER A 245 -2.92 11.90 1.65
CA SER A 245 -3.95 11.92 0.60
C SER A 245 -4.46 10.53 0.25
N LEU A 246 -5.65 10.50 -0.31
CA LEU A 246 -6.17 9.34 -1.02
C LEU A 246 -6.17 9.65 -2.52
N VAL A 247 -5.56 8.77 -3.31
CA VAL A 247 -5.45 8.93 -4.76
C VAL A 247 -6.25 7.85 -5.45
N ALA A 248 -7.17 8.21 -6.32
CA ALA A 248 -7.82 7.25 -7.20
C ALA A 248 -7.15 7.21 -8.56
N MET A 249 -6.89 5.99 -9.01
CA MET A 249 -6.17 5.76 -10.26
C MET A 249 -6.87 4.69 -11.09
N ASP A 250 -6.75 4.80 -12.40
CA ASP A 250 -7.13 3.74 -13.32
C ASP A 250 -6.16 2.55 -13.18
N VAL A 251 -6.69 1.35 -12.95
CA VAL A 251 -5.89 0.16 -12.66
C VAL A 251 -5.04 -0.31 -13.86
N ASN A 252 -5.49 -0.04 -15.08
CA ASN A 252 -4.85 -0.58 -16.28
C ASN A 252 -3.77 0.37 -16.82
N THR A 253 -3.96 1.67 -16.63
CA THR A 253 -3.07 2.71 -17.18
C THR A 253 -2.22 3.42 -16.14
N GLY A 254 -2.63 3.39 -14.87
CA GLY A 254 -2.02 4.19 -13.81
C GLY A 254 -2.36 5.69 -13.86
N GLU A 255 -3.34 6.08 -14.68
CA GLU A 255 -3.82 7.47 -14.78
C GLU A 255 -4.48 7.90 -13.46
N ILE A 256 -4.07 9.04 -12.89
CA ILE A 256 -4.70 9.62 -11.70
C ILE A 256 -6.03 10.25 -12.11
N ARG A 257 -7.14 9.73 -11.58
CA ARG A 257 -8.49 10.24 -11.82
C ARG A 257 -8.81 11.42 -10.92
N TRP A 258 -8.42 11.30 -9.66
CA TRP A 258 -8.51 12.35 -8.66
C TRP A 258 -7.55 12.08 -7.51
N LYS A 259 -7.22 13.14 -6.78
CA LYS A 259 -6.46 13.10 -5.54
C LYS A 259 -7.16 13.99 -4.54
N ARG A 260 -7.34 13.51 -3.31
CA ARG A 260 -7.89 14.30 -2.21
C ARG A 260 -6.94 14.27 -1.03
N HIS A 261 -6.49 15.44 -0.60
CA HIS A 261 -5.73 15.57 0.63
C HIS A 261 -6.62 15.35 1.85
N THR A 262 -6.03 14.76 2.89
CA THR A 262 -6.72 14.45 4.15
C THR A 262 -6.75 15.64 5.12
N ASN A 263 -6.01 16.69 4.80
CA ASN A 263 -6.09 17.98 5.47
C ASN A 263 -6.02 19.14 4.47
N ILE A 264 -6.59 20.27 4.89
CA ILE A 264 -6.57 21.51 4.13
C ILE A 264 -5.16 22.10 4.19
N GLY A 265 -4.62 22.47 3.04
CA GLY A 265 -3.33 23.15 2.92
C GLY A 265 -3.45 24.51 2.24
N ASP A 266 -2.33 25.02 1.74
CA ASP A 266 -2.28 26.30 1.02
C ASP A 266 -2.70 26.20 -0.46
N ASP A 267 -2.99 24.99 -0.94
CA ASP A 267 -3.54 24.76 -2.28
C ASP A 267 -4.86 25.52 -2.47
N PRO A 268 -5.26 25.86 -3.70
CA PRO A 268 -6.58 26.41 -4.00
C PRO A 268 -7.69 25.37 -3.81
N ASP A 269 -7.82 24.78 -2.62
CA ASP A 269 -8.97 23.98 -2.24
C ASP A 269 -10.22 24.87 -2.33
N HIS A 270 -11.14 24.51 -3.22
CA HIS A 270 -12.27 25.35 -3.65
C HIS A 270 -13.30 25.65 -2.54
N GLU A 271 -13.09 25.17 -1.31
CA GLU A 271 -14.05 25.18 -0.21
C GLU A 271 -13.85 26.35 0.78
N LEU A 272 -12.68 27.01 0.81
CA LEU A 272 -12.40 28.09 1.77
C LEU A 272 -12.54 29.51 1.19
N THR A 273 -13.22 30.37 1.95
CA THR A 273 -13.23 31.83 1.70
C THR A 273 -11.83 32.43 1.88
N PRO A 274 -11.53 33.59 1.26
CA PRO A 274 -10.24 34.26 1.45
C PRO A 274 -9.91 34.54 2.92
N ALA A 275 -10.91 34.87 3.73
CA ALA A 275 -10.74 35.14 5.16
C ALA A 275 -10.32 33.87 5.94
N LEU A 276 -10.93 32.72 5.65
CA LEU A 276 -10.53 31.45 6.27
C LEU A 276 -9.16 30.98 5.77
N ARG A 277 -8.88 31.18 4.48
CA ARG A 277 -7.58 30.83 3.89
C ARG A 277 -6.43 31.64 4.52
N ALA A 278 -6.66 32.91 4.83
CA ALA A 278 -5.68 33.74 5.51
C ALA A 278 -5.26 33.18 6.88
N LEU A 279 -6.13 32.41 7.55
CA LEU A 279 -5.82 31.79 8.84
C LEU A 279 -4.83 30.62 8.76
N LEU A 280 -4.57 30.10 7.55
CA LEU A 280 -3.58 29.04 7.32
C LEU A 280 -2.15 29.59 7.25
N GLN A 281 -1.98 30.90 7.13
CA GLN A 281 -0.66 31.54 7.04
C GLN A 281 -0.02 31.74 8.44
N PRO A 282 1.32 31.81 8.54
CA PRO A 282 2.31 31.66 7.46
C PRO A 282 2.60 30.19 7.11
N LYS A 283 2.03 29.23 7.85
CA LYS A 283 2.27 27.79 7.68
C LYS A 283 0.98 27.01 7.90
N GLY A 284 0.51 26.36 6.84
CA GLY A 284 -0.73 25.59 6.85
C GLY A 284 -0.70 24.33 7.73
N SER A 285 -1.75 23.51 7.61
CA SER A 285 -1.79 22.20 8.24
C SER A 285 -1.03 21.18 7.40
N PHE A 286 -0.12 20.44 8.04
CA PHE A 286 0.65 19.35 7.42
C PHE A 286 0.55 18.08 8.27
N GLY A 287 0.89 16.94 7.68
CA GLY A 287 0.69 15.62 8.28
C GLY A 287 -0.63 15.00 7.83
N THR A 288 -1.43 14.48 8.79
CA THR A 288 -2.65 13.69 8.57
C THR A 288 -2.43 12.49 7.65
N SER A 289 -1.24 11.90 7.75
CA SER A 289 -0.76 10.80 6.92
C SER A 289 -1.75 9.63 6.91
N THR A 290 -1.93 8.92 5.79
CA THR A 290 -2.69 7.66 5.76
C THR A 290 -1.82 6.46 6.18
N TYR A 291 -0.78 6.69 6.97
CA TYR A 291 0.25 5.70 7.27
C TYR A 291 -0.36 4.46 7.95
N GLY A 292 -0.14 3.28 7.37
CA GLY A 292 -0.61 2.01 7.93
C GLY A 292 -2.12 1.79 7.78
N HIS A 293 -2.83 2.68 7.09
CA HIS A 293 -4.27 2.55 6.85
C HIS A 293 -4.55 2.21 5.40
N SER A 294 -5.35 1.18 5.20
CA SER A 294 -5.80 0.73 3.87
C SER A 294 -7.24 1.20 3.62
N PRO A 295 -7.60 1.65 2.41
CA PRO A 295 -8.95 2.15 2.16
C PRO A 295 -9.97 1.00 2.07
N THR A 296 -11.14 1.16 2.68
CA THR A 296 -12.26 0.22 2.57
C THR A 296 -13.30 0.76 1.59
N VAL A 297 -13.88 -0.11 0.75
CA VAL A 297 -14.80 0.31 -0.32
C VAL A 297 -16.21 -0.22 -0.06
N ASP A 298 -17.16 0.70 0.14
CA ASP A 298 -18.59 0.41 0.10
C ASP A 298 -19.12 0.75 -1.30
N ALA A 299 -19.15 -0.27 -2.17
CA ALA A 299 -19.62 -0.13 -3.54
C ALA A 299 -21.11 0.24 -3.62
N ALA A 300 -21.94 -0.23 -2.69
CA ALA A 300 -23.37 0.03 -2.68
C ALA A 300 -23.68 1.51 -2.38
N ARG A 301 -22.92 2.11 -1.46
CA ARG A 301 -23.02 3.55 -1.14
C ARG A 301 -22.10 4.43 -1.98
N ARG A 302 -21.25 3.82 -2.83
CA ARG A 302 -20.23 4.52 -3.64
C ARG A 302 -19.29 5.35 -2.77
N GLN A 303 -18.86 4.77 -1.65
CA GLN A 303 -18.03 5.44 -0.65
C GLN A 303 -16.70 4.69 -0.45
N VAL A 304 -15.66 5.46 -0.18
CA VAL A 304 -14.36 4.94 0.23
C VAL A 304 -14.01 5.54 1.59
N TYR A 305 -13.61 4.67 2.50
CA TYR A 305 -13.26 5.03 3.87
C TYR A 305 -11.76 4.87 4.06
N ILE A 306 -11.10 5.88 4.61
CA ILE A 306 -9.69 5.84 4.95
C ILE A 306 -9.47 6.55 6.28
N ALA A 307 -8.65 5.94 7.14
CA ALA A 307 -8.25 6.57 8.39
C ALA A 307 -7.01 7.45 8.19
N THR A 308 -6.93 8.50 8.98
CA THR A 308 -5.84 9.48 8.97
C THR A 308 -5.09 9.41 10.29
N ALA A 309 -3.78 9.62 10.23
CA ALA A 309 -2.91 9.69 11.37
C ALA A 309 -2.78 11.13 11.89
N GLN A 310 -1.80 11.37 12.76
CA GLN A 310 -1.57 12.65 13.43
C GLN A 310 -1.29 13.81 12.47
N THR A 311 -1.66 15.00 12.92
CA THR A 311 -1.23 16.28 12.34
C THR A 311 0.19 16.59 12.80
N THR A 312 1.07 16.96 11.88
CA THR A 312 2.47 17.29 12.20
C THR A 312 2.67 18.79 12.39
N THR A 313 1.84 19.63 11.74
CA THR A 313 1.77 21.07 12.04
C THR A 313 0.34 21.56 12.05
N ALA A 314 0.06 22.49 12.96
CA ALA A 314 -1.20 23.21 13.00
C ALA A 314 -0.96 24.69 12.62
N PRO A 315 -1.88 25.33 11.88
CA PRO A 315 -1.84 26.78 11.67
C PRO A 315 -1.81 27.55 12.99
N GLN A 316 -1.23 28.75 12.98
CA GLN A 316 -1.06 29.55 14.20
C GLN A 316 -2.40 29.79 14.93
N VAL A 317 -3.47 30.04 14.17
CA VAL A 317 -4.82 30.23 14.73
C VAL A 317 -5.27 29.05 15.60
N ALA A 318 -4.97 27.81 15.19
CA ALA A 318 -5.37 26.61 15.91
C ALA A 318 -4.53 26.43 17.18
N GLN A 319 -3.24 26.80 17.12
CA GLN A 319 -2.37 26.80 18.29
C GLN A 319 -2.81 27.84 19.32
N ASP A 320 -3.19 29.04 18.88
CA ASP A 320 -3.67 30.11 19.77
C ASP A 320 -4.98 29.74 20.45
N CYS A 321 -5.91 29.11 19.70
CA CYS A 321 -7.13 28.53 20.25
C CYS A 321 -6.85 27.48 21.33
N GLU A 322 -5.93 26.54 21.07
CA GLU A 322 -5.54 25.54 22.06
C GLU A 322 -4.87 26.16 23.29
N GLN A 323 -4.04 27.18 23.12
CA GLN A 323 -3.45 27.92 24.24
C GLN A 323 -4.51 28.66 25.07
N ALA A 324 -5.52 29.25 24.44
CA ALA A 324 -6.62 29.91 25.15
C ALA A 324 -7.40 28.94 26.04
N ARG A 325 -7.70 27.72 25.54
CA ARG A 325 -8.33 26.65 26.33
C ARG A 325 -7.47 26.25 27.51
N ARG A 326 -6.17 26.01 27.29
CA ARG A 326 -5.24 25.61 28.35
C ARG A 326 -5.08 26.66 29.45
N ARG A 327 -5.01 27.94 29.09
CA ARG A 327 -4.83 29.04 30.05
C ARG A 327 -6.07 29.30 30.89
N SER A 328 -7.26 29.16 30.29
CA SER A 328 -8.53 29.45 30.96
C SER A 328 -9.14 28.24 31.68
N GLY A 329 -8.82 27.02 31.23
CA GLY A 329 -9.54 25.80 31.62
C GLY A 329 -10.92 25.66 30.97
N ASP A 330 -11.33 26.60 30.12
CA ASP A 330 -12.61 26.56 29.41
C ASP A 330 -12.44 25.86 28.05
N PRO A 331 -13.11 24.72 27.79
CA PRO A 331 -13.06 24.05 26.48
C PRO A 331 -13.61 24.91 25.34
N ASN A 332 -14.41 25.94 25.64
CA ASN A 332 -15.00 26.87 24.68
C ASN A 332 -14.25 28.21 24.57
N ALA A 333 -13.07 28.32 25.19
CA ALA A 333 -12.26 29.53 25.10
C ALA A 333 -12.00 29.91 23.64
N ASN A 334 -12.16 31.20 23.33
CA ASN A 334 -12.04 31.74 21.99
C ASN A 334 -10.95 32.82 21.92
N ILE A 335 -10.49 33.12 20.71
CA ILE A 335 -9.47 34.16 20.46
C ILE A 335 -10.06 35.34 19.67
N PRO A 336 -9.56 36.57 19.88
CA PRO A 336 -9.98 37.72 19.08
C PRO A 336 -9.47 37.62 17.63
N GLY A 337 -10.10 38.37 16.72
CA GLY A 337 -9.63 38.50 15.33
C GLY A 337 -10.08 37.39 14.37
N LEU A 338 -10.91 36.45 14.82
CA LEU A 338 -11.51 35.45 13.94
C LEU A 338 -12.58 36.07 13.02
N PRO A 339 -12.75 35.55 11.79
CA PRO A 339 -13.82 35.98 10.88
C PRO A 339 -15.21 35.79 11.49
N ALA A 340 -16.19 36.53 10.98
CA ALA A 340 -17.57 36.42 11.44
C ALA A 340 -18.09 34.98 11.31
N GLY A 341 -18.71 34.46 12.38
CA GLY A 341 -19.22 33.09 12.44
C GLY A 341 -18.16 32.02 12.72
N VAL A 342 -16.89 32.40 12.90
CA VAL A 342 -15.78 31.49 13.20
C VAL A 342 -15.39 31.60 14.67
N ASN A 343 -15.19 30.47 15.33
CA ASN A 343 -14.70 30.34 16.68
C ASN A 343 -13.75 29.13 16.79
N CYS A 344 -13.03 29.03 17.91
CA CYS A 344 -12.10 27.93 18.14
C CYS A 344 -12.70 26.52 18.05
N ASN A 345 -14.02 26.35 18.18
CA ASN A 345 -14.69 25.05 18.11
C ASN A 345 -15.12 24.64 16.69
N ASN A 346 -15.33 25.61 15.79
CA ASN A 346 -15.73 25.34 14.40
C ASN A 346 -14.62 25.65 13.37
N LEU A 347 -13.39 25.84 13.85
CA LEU A 347 -12.17 25.98 13.06
C LEU A 347 -11.62 24.63 12.53
N ASN A 348 -12.16 23.50 12.99
CA ASN A 348 -11.69 22.14 12.66
C ASN A 348 -12.09 21.66 11.26
#